data_AF-A0A7W3UZR3-F1
#
_entry.id   AF-A0A7W3UZR3-F1
#
_cell.length_a   1.000
_cell.length_b   1.000
_cell.length_c   1.000
_cell.angle_alpha   90.00
_cell.angle_beta   90.00
_cell.angle_gamma   90.00
#
_symmetry.space_group_name_H-M   'P 1'
#
loop_
_entity.id
_entity.type
_entity.pdbx_description
1 polymer ?
#
loop_
_entity_poly.entity_id
_entity_poly.type
_entity_poly.pdbx_seq_one_letter_code
_entity_poly.pdbx_strand_id
1 'polypeptide(L)'
;MRIPTPLQRLALAAALILPLASCAEQQADLSSRIQAQVRQEMDKAAQKLANEEFQLNADGLPAASISPEGVLRIDGKPLPLTAEQQALALQYRQQIQAIASEGMQLGLQGAELGVGAAATALGGALSGKDAGQIEAEVQARAAGLKQAAAQLCDRLPALMLAGQALAAAVPEFAPYASINDKTIADCRNDGQIDLS
;
A
#
# COMPACT_ATOMS: atom_id res chain seq x y z
N MET A 1 -15.94 76.60 0.13
CA MET A 1 -16.65 75.30 0.08
C MET A 1 -16.21 74.57 -1.18
N ARG A 2 -15.45 73.48 -1.06
CA ARG A 2 -14.96 72.70 -2.21
C ARG A 2 -15.82 71.44 -2.33
N ILE A 3 -16.46 71.28 -3.48
CA ILE A 3 -17.27 70.12 -3.85
C ILE A 3 -16.33 69.02 -4.35
N PRO A 4 -16.30 67.81 -3.74
CA PRO A 4 -15.52 66.71 -4.28
C PRO A 4 -16.22 66.09 -5.49
N THR A 5 -15.47 65.86 -6.56
CA THR A 5 -15.89 65.27 -7.84
C THR A 5 -15.99 63.73 -7.77
N PRO A 6 -16.83 63.10 -8.61
CA PRO A 6 -17.18 61.67 -8.50
C PRO A 6 -16.14 60.69 -9.10
N LEU A 7 -14.93 61.14 -9.43
CA LEU A 7 -13.92 60.33 -10.14
C LEU A 7 -13.17 59.31 -9.26
N GLN A 8 -13.41 59.27 -7.95
CA GLN A 8 -12.60 58.46 -7.02
C GLN A 8 -13.21 57.09 -6.65
N ARG A 9 -14.29 56.65 -7.33
CA ARG A 9 -14.95 55.36 -7.04
C ARG A 9 -14.67 54.23 -8.03
N LEU A 10 -13.75 54.39 -8.99
CA LEU A 10 -13.55 53.44 -10.09
C LEU A 10 -12.20 52.70 -10.10
N ALA A 11 -11.43 52.73 -9.01
CA ALA A 11 -10.09 52.13 -8.96
C ALA A 11 -9.97 50.85 -8.09
N LEU A 12 -11.03 50.04 -7.97
CA LEU A 12 -11.01 48.79 -7.18
C LEU A 12 -11.53 47.54 -7.91
N ALA A 13 -11.67 47.57 -9.24
CA ALA A 13 -12.27 46.47 -10.01
C ALA A 13 -11.36 45.83 -11.08
N ALA A 14 -10.05 46.07 -11.09
CA ALA A 14 -9.17 45.54 -12.13
C ALA A 14 -7.85 44.99 -11.57
N ALA A 15 -7.90 43.84 -10.89
CA ALA A 15 -6.69 43.09 -10.49
C ALA A 15 -6.88 41.56 -10.43
N LEU A 16 -7.84 40.99 -11.18
CA LEU A 16 -8.09 39.53 -11.21
C LEU A 16 -7.86 38.87 -12.58
N ILE A 17 -7.10 39.53 -13.47
CA ILE A 17 -6.83 39.01 -14.81
C ILE A 17 -5.32 38.91 -15.02
N LEU A 18 -4.71 37.80 -14.58
CA LEU A 18 -3.38 37.27 -14.95
C LEU A 18 -3.11 35.97 -14.17
N PRO A 19 -2.47 34.93 -14.74
CA PRO A 19 -2.80 34.15 -15.92
C PRO A 19 -3.27 32.71 -15.54
N LEU A 20 -4.29 32.17 -16.20
CA LEU A 20 -4.79 30.79 -16.01
C LEU A 20 -3.75 29.67 -16.28
N ALA A 21 -2.58 30.00 -16.84
CA ALA A 21 -1.51 29.04 -17.11
C ALA A 21 -0.77 28.56 -15.84
N SER A 22 -0.70 29.40 -14.80
CA SER A 22 0.08 29.09 -13.58
C SER A 22 -0.51 27.96 -12.74
N CYS A 23 -1.84 27.77 -12.77
CA CYS A 23 -2.50 26.71 -11.99
C CYS A 23 -2.18 25.30 -12.51
N ALA A 24 -2.04 25.11 -13.83
CA ALA A 24 -1.76 23.80 -14.41
C ALA A 24 -0.33 23.32 -14.10
N GLU A 25 0.66 24.21 -14.21
CA GLU A 25 2.07 23.91 -13.90
C GLU A 25 2.27 23.63 -12.40
N GLN A 26 1.65 24.44 -11.54
CA GLN A 26 1.75 24.28 -10.09
C GLN A 26 1.08 22.98 -9.58
N GLN A 27 0.03 22.51 -10.26
CA GLN A 27 -0.67 21.28 -9.93
C GLN A 27 0.08 20.03 -10.41
N ALA A 28 0.70 20.09 -11.59
CA ALA A 28 1.60 19.04 -12.07
C ALA A 28 2.82 18.86 -11.13
N ASP A 29 3.43 19.96 -10.70
CA ASP A 29 4.53 19.97 -9.73
C ASP A 29 4.09 19.34 -8.39
N LEU A 30 2.93 19.70 -7.85
CA LEU A 30 2.41 19.13 -6.60
C LEU A 30 2.18 17.61 -6.69
N SER A 31 1.56 17.14 -7.78
CA SER A 31 1.32 15.70 -7.99
C SER A 31 2.62 14.89 -8.07
N SER A 32 3.64 15.43 -8.74
CA SER A 32 4.94 14.79 -8.87
C SER A 32 5.70 14.68 -7.54
N ARG A 33 5.60 15.72 -6.70
CA ARG A 33 6.19 15.72 -5.35
C ARG A 33 5.52 14.71 -4.43
N ILE A 34 4.19 14.61 -4.48
CA ILE A 34 3.43 13.60 -3.73
C ILE A 34 3.86 12.20 -4.18
N GLN A 35 3.95 11.94 -5.48
CA GLN A 35 4.39 10.63 -5.99
C GLN A 35 5.82 10.28 -5.56
N ALA A 36 6.75 11.25 -5.63
CA ALA A 36 8.12 11.05 -5.18
C ALA A 36 8.19 10.73 -3.67
N GLN A 37 7.39 11.43 -2.86
CA GLN A 37 7.30 11.19 -1.42
C GLN A 37 6.73 9.81 -1.11
N VAL A 38 5.66 9.39 -1.81
CA VAL A 38 5.09 8.05 -1.66
C VAL A 38 6.14 6.99 -1.98
N ARG A 39 6.89 7.12 -3.08
CA ARG A 39 7.97 6.18 -3.45
C ARG A 39 9.08 6.12 -2.39
N GLN A 40 9.49 7.27 -1.86
CA GLN A 40 10.47 7.33 -0.79
C GLN A 40 10.00 6.56 0.47
N GLU A 41 8.73 6.70 0.84
CA GLU A 41 8.17 5.96 1.97
C GLU A 41 8.07 4.45 1.67
N MET A 42 7.78 4.08 0.42
CA MET A 42 7.80 2.68 0.00
C MET A 42 9.21 2.08 0.06
N ASP A 43 10.24 2.82 -0.34
CA ASP A 43 11.64 2.37 -0.24
C ASP A 43 12.04 2.15 1.23
N LYS A 44 11.64 3.05 2.12
CA LYS A 44 11.82 2.87 3.58
C LYS A 44 11.07 1.64 4.08
N ALA A 45 9.84 1.43 3.64
CA ALA A 45 9.05 0.26 4.03
C ALA A 45 9.70 -1.04 3.54
N ALA A 46 10.23 -1.07 2.31
CA ALA A 46 10.99 -2.20 1.78
C ALA A 46 12.26 -2.48 2.59
N GLN A 47 12.98 -1.43 3.00
CA GLN A 47 14.14 -1.57 3.90
C GLN A 47 13.75 -2.13 5.26
N LYS A 48 12.65 -1.65 5.85
CA LYS A 48 12.14 -2.20 7.13
C LYS A 48 11.73 -3.65 6.98
N LEU A 49 11.03 -3.99 5.92
CA LEU A 49 10.61 -5.37 5.63
C LEU A 49 11.80 -6.34 5.56
N ALA A 50 12.91 -5.89 4.96
CA ALA A 50 14.12 -6.68 4.87
C ALA A 50 14.86 -6.84 6.20
N ASN A 51 14.89 -5.78 7.03
CA ASN A 51 15.82 -5.67 8.17
C ASN A 51 15.18 -5.77 9.55
N GLU A 52 13.86 -5.60 9.70
CA GLU A 52 13.17 -5.68 10.98
C GLU A 52 12.57 -7.07 11.23
N GLU A 53 12.32 -7.42 12.48
CA GLU A 53 11.66 -8.68 12.84
C GLU A 53 10.19 -8.68 12.41
N PHE A 54 9.71 -9.80 11.87
CA PHE A 54 8.27 -9.97 11.63
C PHE A 54 7.59 -10.34 12.92
N GLN A 55 6.59 -9.57 13.33
CA GLN A 55 5.73 -9.91 14.45
C GLN A 55 4.69 -10.93 14.02
N LEU A 56 4.49 -11.94 14.86
CA LEU A 56 3.56 -13.03 14.69
C LEU A 56 2.61 -13.04 15.89
N ASN A 57 1.32 -13.14 15.59
CA ASN A 57 0.29 -13.10 16.61
C ASN A 57 -0.54 -14.38 16.55
N ALA A 58 -0.89 -14.88 17.72
CA ALA A 58 -1.84 -15.96 17.91
C ALA A 58 -2.73 -15.61 19.10
N ASP A 59 -4.03 -15.84 18.96
CA ASP A 59 -5.02 -15.38 19.93
C ASP A 59 -4.76 -15.93 21.33
N GLY A 60 -4.71 -15.02 22.32
CA GLY A 60 -4.47 -15.39 23.72
C GLY A 60 -3.04 -15.82 24.05
N LEU A 61 -2.10 -15.71 23.11
CA LEU A 61 -0.69 -16.06 23.30
C LEU A 61 0.22 -14.82 23.31
N PRO A 62 1.41 -14.90 23.94
CA PRO A 62 2.40 -13.84 23.85
C PRO A 62 2.78 -13.54 22.39
N ALA A 63 3.23 -12.32 22.11
CA ALA A 63 3.76 -11.99 20.78
C ALA A 63 4.97 -12.88 20.47
N ALA A 64 5.05 -13.37 19.23
CA ALA A 64 6.24 -14.02 18.70
C ALA A 64 6.85 -13.14 17.60
N SER A 65 8.14 -13.33 17.32
CA SER A 65 8.78 -12.66 16.20
C SER A 65 9.82 -13.54 15.51
N ILE A 66 10.06 -13.29 14.22
CA ILE A 66 11.14 -13.91 13.46
C ILE A 66 12.07 -12.83 12.91
N SER A 67 13.35 -12.87 13.27
CA SER A 67 14.37 -11.92 12.80
C SER A 67 14.78 -12.18 11.34
N PRO A 68 15.50 -11.24 10.67
CA PRO A 68 16.09 -11.45 9.34
C PRO A 68 16.97 -12.70 9.23
N GLU A 69 17.61 -13.10 10.33
CA GLU A 69 18.50 -14.25 10.43
C GLU A 69 17.75 -15.55 10.79
N GLY A 70 16.42 -15.52 10.89
CA GLY A 70 15.61 -16.67 11.27
C GLY A 70 15.62 -16.98 12.77
N VAL A 71 15.99 -16.03 13.63
CA VAL A 71 15.85 -16.20 15.09
C VAL A 71 14.38 -16.07 15.45
N LEU A 72 13.80 -17.14 16.01
CA LEU A 72 12.45 -17.12 16.55
C LEU A 72 12.47 -16.63 18.00
N ARG A 73 11.59 -15.69 18.34
CA ARG A 73 11.35 -15.21 19.70
C ARG A 73 9.90 -15.42 20.10
N ILE A 74 9.67 -15.73 21.37
CA ILE A 74 8.34 -15.75 21.99
C ILE A 74 8.43 -14.93 23.27
N ASP A 75 7.51 -13.99 23.47
CA ASP A 75 7.55 -13.05 24.61
C ASP A 75 8.89 -12.28 24.66
N GLY A 76 9.40 -11.90 23.47
CA GLY A 76 10.70 -11.23 23.28
C GLY A 76 11.94 -12.11 23.55
N LYS A 77 11.77 -13.33 24.06
CA LYS A 77 12.86 -14.24 24.42
C LYS A 77 13.22 -15.12 23.22
N PRO A 78 14.51 -15.24 22.85
CA PRO A 78 14.92 -16.11 21.75
C PRO A 78 14.70 -17.58 22.13
N LEU A 79 14.11 -18.34 21.22
CA LEU A 79 13.98 -19.78 21.33
C LEU A 79 15.27 -20.43 20.79
N PRO A 80 15.88 -21.39 21.51
CA PRO A 80 17.04 -22.10 20.99
C PRO A 80 16.63 -23.00 19.82
N LEU A 81 17.14 -22.71 18.62
CA LEU A 81 16.90 -23.49 17.41
C LEU A 81 18.17 -24.23 16.97
N THR A 82 18.02 -25.42 16.40
CA THR A 82 19.08 -26.05 15.59
C THR A 82 19.26 -25.31 14.27
N ALA A 83 20.34 -25.61 13.53
CA ALA A 83 20.57 -25.03 12.22
C ALA A 83 19.43 -25.36 11.23
N GLU A 84 18.90 -26.57 11.30
CA GLU A 84 17.78 -27.02 10.47
C GLU A 84 16.48 -26.28 10.82
N GLN A 85 16.19 -26.11 12.12
CA GLN A 85 15.03 -25.35 12.58
C GLN A 85 15.14 -23.86 12.20
N GLN A 86 16.33 -23.26 12.32
CA GLN A 86 16.58 -21.88 11.90
C GLN A 86 16.39 -21.70 10.39
N ALA A 87 16.82 -22.67 9.57
CA ALA A 87 16.59 -22.65 8.14
C ALA A 87 15.09 -22.68 7.79
N LEU A 88 14.28 -23.46 8.52
CA LEU A 88 12.82 -23.48 8.37
C LEU A 88 12.18 -22.14 8.79
N ALA A 89 12.66 -21.53 9.88
CA ALA A 89 12.21 -20.21 10.32
C ALA A 89 12.50 -19.13 9.27
N LEU A 90 13.68 -19.18 8.66
CA LEU A 90 14.05 -18.29 7.56
C LEU A 90 13.17 -18.52 6.33
N GLN A 91 12.90 -19.77 5.96
CA GLN A 91 12.03 -20.09 4.83
C GLN A 91 10.61 -19.56 5.03
N TYR A 92 10.04 -19.74 6.22
CA TYR A 92 8.73 -19.19 6.57
C TYR A 92 8.72 -17.66 6.50
N ARG A 93 9.74 -17.01 7.08
CA ARG A 93 9.93 -15.56 6.97
C ARG A 93 9.98 -15.07 5.52
N GLN A 94 10.70 -15.76 4.65
CA GLN A 94 10.83 -15.39 3.24
C GLN A 94 9.48 -15.41 2.52
N GLN A 95 8.58 -16.36 2.85
CA GLN A 95 7.22 -16.37 2.31
C GLN A 95 6.41 -15.16 2.78
N ILE A 96 6.49 -14.80 4.06
CA ILE A 96 5.84 -13.58 4.60
C ILE A 96 6.36 -12.34 3.87
N GLN A 97 7.68 -12.23 3.73
CA GLN A 97 8.34 -11.10 3.07
C GLN A 97 7.91 -10.97 1.60
N ALA A 98 7.81 -12.07 0.86
CA ALA A 98 7.36 -12.04 -0.54
C ALA A 98 5.93 -11.48 -0.66
N ILE A 99 5.01 -11.98 0.16
CA ILE A 99 3.61 -11.53 0.17
C ILE A 99 3.52 -10.05 0.55
N ALA A 100 4.23 -9.65 1.61
CA ALA A 100 4.24 -8.25 2.06
C ALA A 100 4.84 -7.32 1.00
N SER A 101 5.90 -7.74 0.30
CA SER A 101 6.51 -6.95 -0.77
C SER A 101 5.57 -6.78 -1.96
N GLU A 102 4.85 -7.83 -2.36
CA GLU A 102 3.88 -7.75 -3.46
C GLU A 102 2.67 -6.89 -3.07
N GLY A 103 2.17 -7.04 -1.84
CA GLY A 103 1.10 -6.20 -1.30
C GLY A 103 1.48 -4.72 -1.24
N MET A 104 2.72 -4.41 -0.86
CA MET A 104 3.27 -3.06 -0.89
C MET A 104 3.30 -2.47 -2.31
N GLN A 105 3.75 -3.23 -3.31
CA GLN A 105 3.78 -2.79 -4.71
C GLN A 105 2.38 -2.53 -5.27
N LEU A 106 1.41 -3.37 -4.90
CA LEU A 106 0.01 -3.17 -5.25
C LEU A 106 -0.56 -1.91 -4.60
N GLY A 107 -0.26 -1.69 -3.32
CA GLY A 107 -0.64 -0.46 -2.60
C GLY A 107 -0.07 0.79 -3.26
N LEU A 108 1.19 0.77 -3.71
CA LEU A 108 1.81 1.87 -4.44
C LEU A 108 1.07 2.16 -5.75
N GLN A 109 0.77 1.14 -6.55
CA GLN A 109 0.04 1.32 -7.81
C GLN A 109 -1.39 1.85 -7.58
N GLY A 110 -2.07 1.41 -6.52
CA GLY A 110 -3.37 1.94 -6.11
C GLY A 110 -3.30 3.41 -5.69
N ALA A 111 -2.27 3.80 -4.93
CA ALA A 111 -2.05 5.19 -4.56
C ALA A 111 -1.73 6.08 -5.78
N GLU A 112 -0.87 5.61 -6.68
CA GLU A 112 -0.54 6.33 -7.93
C GLU A 112 -1.79 6.50 -8.81
N LEU A 113 -2.65 5.48 -8.92
CA LEU A 113 -3.93 5.58 -9.61
C LEU A 113 -4.85 6.62 -8.98
N GLY A 114 -4.99 6.61 -7.64
CA GLY A 114 -5.83 7.57 -6.91
C GLY A 114 -5.37 9.02 -7.08
N VAL A 115 -4.06 9.27 -6.94
CA VAL A 115 -3.46 10.61 -7.17
C VAL A 115 -3.67 11.06 -8.61
N GLY A 116 -3.46 10.16 -9.59
CA GLY A 116 -3.69 10.44 -11.01
C GLY A 116 -5.15 10.75 -11.34
N ALA A 117 -6.09 9.99 -10.77
CA ALA A 117 -7.53 10.21 -10.95
C ALA A 117 -7.97 11.58 -10.39
N ALA A 118 -7.52 11.94 -9.18
CA ALA A 118 -7.81 13.23 -8.58
C ALA A 118 -7.26 14.41 -9.41
N ALA A 119 -6.01 14.30 -9.88
CA ALA A 119 -5.41 15.31 -10.74
C ALA A 119 -6.19 15.45 -12.06
N THR A 120 -6.63 14.33 -12.64
CA THR A 120 -7.40 14.31 -13.90
C THR A 120 -8.80 14.89 -13.73
N ALA A 121 -9.49 14.61 -12.62
CA ALA A 121 -10.81 15.19 -12.33
C ALA A 121 -10.76 16.72 -12.19
N LEU A 122 -9.76 17.23 -11.45
CA LEU A 122 -9.53 18.67 -11.33
C LEU A 122 -9.17 19.31 -12.69
N GLY A 123 -8.30 18.67 -13.47
CA GLY A 123 -7.94 19.14 -14.82
C GLY A 123 -9.11 19.09 -15.81
N GLY A 124 -9.94 18.05 -15.75
CA GLY A 124 -11.13 17.86 -16.57
C GLY A 124 -12.19 18.93 -16.31
N ALA A 125 -12.43 19.27 -15.05
CA ALA A 125 -13.33 20.36 -14.65
C ALA A 125 -12.89 21.73 -15.21
N LEU A 126 -11.59 21.94 -15.39
CA LEU A 126 -11.02 23.18 -15.93
C LEU A 126 -10.89 23.19 -17.46
N SER A 127 -10.73 22.02 -18.09
CA SER A 127 -10.45 21.89 -19.54
C SER A 127 -11.64 21.43 -20.39
N GLY A 128 -12.76 21.07 -19.77
CA GLY A 128 -13.95 20.56 -20.46
C GLY A 128 -13.76 19.17 -21.08
N LYS A 129 -12.76 18.42 -20.60
CA LYS A 129 -12.49 17.05 -21.06
C LYS A 129 -13.67 16.13 -20.71
N ASP A 130 -13.95 15.17 -21.58
CA ASP A 130 -15.04 14.21 -21.39
C ASP A 130 -14.80 13.35 -20.15
N ALA A 131 -15.64 13.52 -19.14
CA ALA A 131 -15.58 12.80 -17.87
C ALA A 131 -15.74 11.28 -18.06
N GLY A 132 -16.52 10.85 -19.07
CA GLY A 132 -16.79 9.43 -19.30
C GLY A 132 -15.55 8.65 -19.74
N GLN A 133 -14.68 9.25 -20.56
CA GLN A 133 -13.41 8.62 -20.98
C GLN A 133 -12.42 8.49 -19.81
N ILE A 134 -12.33 9.53 -18.97
CA ILE A 134 -11.48 9.51 -17.77
C ILE A 134 -11.93 8.42 -16.80
N GLU A 135 -13.24 8.34 -16.57
CA GLU A 135 -13.83 7.32 -15.71
C GLU A 135 -13.53 5.90 -16.22
N ALA A 136 -13.73 5.66 -17.52
CA ALA A 136 -13.46 4.35 -18.13
C ALA A 136 -11.99 3.93 -17.99
N GLU A 137 -11.04 4.85 -18.18
CA GLU A 137 -9.61 4.57 -17.99
C GLU A 137 -9.27 4.23 -16.53
N VAL A 138 -9.82 4.98 -15.57
CA VAL A 138 -9.62 4.74 -14.13
C VAL A 138 -10.21 3.39 -13.73
N GLN A 139 -11.42 3.07 -14.18
CA GLN A 139 -12.07 1.79 -13.92
C GLN A 139 -11.26 0.62 -14.49
N ALA A 140 -10.75 0.72 -15.71
CA ALA A 140 -9.92 -0.32 -16.33
C ALA A 140 -8.64 -0.59 -15.52
N ARG A 141 -7.95 0.48 -15.06
CA ARG A 141 -6.76 0.34 -14.21
C ARG A 141 -7.10 -0.24 -12.84
N ALA A 142 -8.19 0.21 -12.23
CA ALA A 142 -8.68 -0.32 -10.96
C ALA A 142 -9.03 -1.81 -11.05
N ALA A 143 -9.64 -2.26 -12.16
CA ALA A 143 -9.92 -3.67 -12.40
C ALA A 143 -8.64 -4.51 -12.47
N GLY A 144 -7.60 -4.02 -13.15
CA GLY A 144 -6.29 -4.67 -13.17
C GLY A 144 -5.66 -4.81 -11.78
N LEU A 145 -5.77 -3.77 -10.94
CA LEU A 145 -5.29 -3.82 -9.55
C LEU A 145 -6.09 -4.79 -8.69
N LYS A 146 -7.41 -4.86 -8.85
CA LYS A 146 -8.27 -5.85 -8.17
C LYS A 146 -7.81 -7.26 -8.52
N GLN A 147 -7.57 -7.55 -9.81
CA GLN A 147 -7.10 -8.86 -10.24
C GLN A 147 -5.74 -9.20 -9.64
N ALA A 148 -4.79 -8.26 -9.65
CA ALA A 148 -3.47 -8.49 -9.07
C ALA A 148 -3.52 -8.65 -7.54
N ALA A 149 -4.42 -7.95 -6.84
CA ALA A 149 -4.68 -8.16 -5.42
C ALA A 149 -5.24 -9.57 -5.14
N ALA A 150 -6.17 -10.06 -5.97
CA ALA A 150 -6.68 -11.43 -5.85
C ALA A 150 -5.58 -12.49 -6.04
N GLN A 151 -4.59 -12.22 -6.91
CA GLN A 151 -3.45 -13.12 -7.13
C GLN A 151 -2.50 -13.24 -5.92
N LEU A 152 -2.53 -12.29 -4.97
CA LEU A 152 -1.76 -12.45 -3.71
C LEU A 152 -2.19 -13.70 -2.93
N CYS A 153 -3.46 -14.09 -3.02
CA CYS A 153 -3.95 -15.29 -2.34
C CYS A 153 -3.27 -16.57 -2.83
N ASP A 154 -2.73 -16.60 -4.05
CA ASP A 154 -2.02 -17.76 -4.59
C ASP A 154 -0.61 -17.95 -3.99
N ARG A 155 -0.13 -16.98 -3.20
CA ARG A 155 1.08 -17.11 -2.40
C ARG A 155 0.85 -17.84 -1.07
N LEU A 156 -0.38 -17.81 -0.55
CA LEU A 156 -0.70 -18.35 0.76
C LEU A 156 -0.46 -19.87 0.91
N PRO A 157 -0.67 -20.73 -0.12
CA PRO A 157 -0.32 -22.15 -0.01
C PRO A 157 1.16 -22.40 0.32
N ALA A 158 2.08 -21.63 -0.28
CA ALA A 158 3.51 -21.77 0.00
C ALA A 158 3.86 -21.30 1.42
N LEU A 159 3.25 -20.20 1.87
CA LEU A 159 3.36 -19.73 3.24
C LEU A 159 2.84 -20.77 4.25
N MET A 160 1.69 -21.37 3.97
CA MET A 160 1.09 -22.42 4.79
C MET A 160 2.02 -23.62 4.94
N LEU A 161 2.57 -24.13 3.84
CA LEU A 161 3.48 -25.28 3.85
C LEU A 161 4.76 -24.97 4.63
N ALA A 162 5.34 -23.78 4.45
CA ALA A 162 6.51 -23.37 5.23
C ALA A 162 6.19 -23.26 6.74
N GLY A 163 5.01 -22.75 7.09
CA GLY A 163 4.55 -22.65 8.47
C GLY A 163 4.34 -24.03 9.11
N GLN A 164 3.73 -24.97 8.38
CA GLN A 164 3.54 -26.35 8.82
C GLN A 164 4.87 -27.07 9.02
N ALA A 165 5.84 -26.89 8.11
CA ALA A 165 7.17 -27.48 8.24
C ALA A 165 7.90 -26.96 9.48
N LEU A 166 7.83 -25.65 9.74
CA LEU A 166 8.41 -25.04 10.93
C LEU A 166 7.70 -25.51 12.20
N ALA A 167 6.37 -25.55 12.22
CA ALA A 167 5.57 -26.02 13.35
C ALA A 167 5.85 -27.49 13.71
N ALA A 168 6.09 -28.35 12.71
CA ALA A 168 6.46 -29.74 12.92
C ALA A 168 7.85 -29.89 13.55
N ALA A 169 8.79 -29.01 13.21
CA ALA A 169 10.15 -29.03 13.74
C ALA A 169 10.29 -28.27 15.08
N VAL A 170 9.43 -27.30 15.36
CA VAL A 170 9.44 -26.41 16.52
C VAL A 170 8.04 -26.36 17.12
N PRO A 171 7.70 -27.27 18.07
CA PRO A 171 6.35 -27.35 18.63
C PRO A 171 5.86 -26.06 19.31
N GLU A 172 6.74 -25.27 19.91
CA GLU A 172 6.43 -23.97 20.52
C GLU A 172 5.95 -22.93 19.49
N PHE A 173 6.34 -23.08 18.22
CA PHE A 173 5.90 -22.23 17.13
C PHE A 173 4.51 -22.61 16.59
N ALA A 174 4.07 -23.86 16.78
CA ALA A 174 2.87 -24.40 16.13
C ALA A 174 1.61 -23.52 16.26
N PRO A 175 1.32 -22.86 17.41
CA PRO A 175 0.15 -21.98 17.52
C PRO A 175 0.19 -20.73 16.62
N TYR A 176 1.37 -20.31 16.15
CA TYR A 176 1.56 -19.15 15.28
C TYR A 176 1.47 -19.48 13.78
N ALA A 177 1.43 -20.77 13.42
CA ALA A 177 1.22 -21.24 12.06
C ALA A 177 -0.28 -21.25 11.69
N SER A 178 -0.91 -20.08 11.67
CA SER A 178 -2.38 -19.96 11.61
C SER A 178 -2.99 -20.07 10.21
N ILE A 179 -2.18 -19.90 9.15
CA ILE A 179 -2.67 -20.02 7.76
C ILE A 179 -3.10 -21.45 7.48
N ASN A 180 -4.34 -21.60 7.03
CA ASN A 180 -4.95 -22.89 6.71
C ASN A 180 -5.78 -22.80 5.42
N ASP A 181 -6.32 -23.93 4.96
CA ASP A 181 -7.11 -24.02 3.72
C ASP A 181 -8.33 -23.09 3.73
N LYS A 182 -8.99 -22.91 4.89
CA LYS A 182 -10.10 -21.97 5.02
C LYS A 182 -9.63 -20.53 4.82
N THR A 183 -8.52 -20.13 5.44
CA THR A 183 -7.95 -18.79 5.22
C THR A 183 -7.61 -18.54 3.75
N ILE A 184 -7.09 -19.55 3.05
CA ILE A 184 -6.77 -19.45 1.62
C ILE A 184 -8.05 -19.32 0.78
N ALA A 185 -9.07 -20.11 1.09
CA ALA A 185 -10.36 -20.04 0.42
C ALA A 185 -11.06 -18.70 0.66
N ASP A 186 -11.09 -18.22 1.92
CA ASP A 186 -11.67 -16.94 2.30
C ASP A 186 -10.94 -15.79 1.59
N CYS A 187 -9.60 -15.78 1.55
CA CYS A 187 -8.82 -14.78 0.80
C CYS A 187 -9.26 -14.71 -0.67
N ARG A 188 -9.38 -15.86 -1.33
CA ARG A 188 -9.79 -15.91 -2.74
C ARG A 188 -11.21 -15.39 -2.93
N ASN A 189 -12.12 -15.66 -2.00
CA ASN A 189 -13.50 -15.18 -2.07
C ASN A 189 -13.59 -13.66 -1.83
N ASP A 190 -12.86 -13.14 -0.86
CA ASP A 190 -12.81 -11.70 -0.56
C ASP A 190 -12.12 -10.90 -1.67
N GLY A 191 -11.10 -11.49 -2.30
CA GLY A 191 -10.45 -10.91 -3.49
C GLY A 191 -11.36 -10.77 -4.71
N GLN A 192 -12.55 -11.38 -4.70
CA GLN A 192 -13.55 -11.30 -5.77
C GLN A 192 -14.64 -10.23 -5.52
N ILE A 193 -14.54 -9.41 -4.47
CA ILE A 193 -15.57 -8.39 -4.19
C ILE A 193 -15.62 -7.34 -5.31
N ASP A 194 -16.70 -7.41 -6.08
CA ASP A 194 -17.05 -6.42 -7.08
C ASP A 194 -17.63 -5.18 -6.38
N LEU A 195 -16.81 -4.14 -6.23
CA LEU A 195 -17.29 -2.80 -5.87
C LEU A 195 -17.98 -2.18 -7.08
N SER A 196 -19.20 -2.64 -7.35
CA SER A 196 -20.18 -2.01 -8.25
C SER A 196 -21.05 -1.01 -7.48
#